data_AF-A0A6M0H3N1-F1
#
_entry.id   AF-A0A6M0H3N1-F1
#
_cell.length_a   1.000
_cell.length_b   1.000
_cell.length_c   1.000
_cell.angle_alpha   90.00
_cell.angle_beta   90.00
_cell.angle_gamma   90.00
#
_symmetry.space_group_name_H-M   'P 1'
#
loop_
_entity.id
_entity.type
_entity.pdbx_description
1 polymer ?
#
loop_
_entity_poly.entity_id
_entity_poly.type
_entity_poly.pdbx_seq_one_letter_code
_entity_poly.pdbx_strand_id
1 'polypeptide(L)'
;MVRIRNYREDDNLKWVRCRVLSFLDTAYYDDVLKEKQHYKNSSIELVAEIDDKIVGLMDTEYEIEKGAVCYKSNELGAVIWHLAVLPEYRNKGISTALLNQTINILKGKDIKVLQAWTRDDIWVNDWYKKRGFNWRESYLHVYKNRKDCDEFVQTKVENVVICSCFAHYVGTNKEEIKDTFERVHECNLYELTI
;
A
#
# COMPACT_ATOMS: atom_id res chain seq x y z
N MET A 1 -0.61 -13.39 -23.17
CA MET A 1 -0.32 -11.94 -23.26
C MET A 1 -0.94 -11.28 -22.03
N VAL A 2 -0.29 -10.28 -21.42
CA VAL A 2 -0.92 -9.57 -20.28
C VAL A 2 -1.98 -8.59 -20.80
N ARG A 3 -3.19 -8.68 -20.24
CA ARG A 3 -4.28 -7.74 -20.49
C ARG A 3 -4.51 -6.92 -19.23
N ILE A 4 -4.36 -5.61 -19.33
CA ILE A 4 -4.77 -4.71 -18.25
C ILE A 4 -6.23 -4.29 -18.50
N ARG A 5 -7.07 -4.42 -17.49
CA ARG A 5 -8.50 -4.07 -17.58
C ARG A 5 -9.02 -3.58 -16.23
N ASN A 6 -10.18 -2.95 -16.23
CA ASN A 6 -10.87 -2.62 -14.99
C ASN A 6 -11.22 -3.91 -14.22
N TYR A 7 -11.11 -3.81 -12.91
CA TYR A 7 -11.69 -4.76 -11.97
C TYR A 7 -13.21 -4.89 -12.18
N ARG A 8 -13.74 -6.07 -11.87
CA ARG A 8 -15.17 -6.40 -11.88
C ARG A 8 -15.49 -7.11 -10.57
N GLU A 9 -16.73 -7.04 -10.10
CA GLU A 9 -17.13 -7.69 -8.83
C GLU A 9 -16.82 -9.20 -8.78
N ASP A 10 -16.98 -9.91 -9.90
CA ASP A 10 -16.63 -11.34 -10.00
C ASP A 10 -15.12 -11.63 -9.89
N ASP A 11 -14.26 -10.59 -9.91
CA ASP A 11 -12.82 -10.73 -9.66
C ASP A 11 -12.47 -10.75 -8.17
N ASN A 12 -13.38 -10.42 -7.24
CA ASN A 12 -13.07 -10.20 -5.81
C ASN A 12 -12.14 -11.28 -5.22
N LEU A 13 -12.52 -12.55 -5.34
CA LEU A 13 -11.72 -13.65 -4.80
C LEU A 13 -10.35 -13.78 -5.51
N LYS A 14 -10.28 -13.53 -6.83
CA LYS A 14 -9.04 -13.57 -7.59
C LYS A 14 -8.12 -12.41 -7.19
N TRP A 15 -8.68 -11.22 -6.97
CA TRP A 15 -7.98 -10.03 -6.48
C TRP A 15 -7.41 -10.28 -5.08
N VAL A 16 -8.22 -10.80 -4.15
CA VAL A 16 -7.79 -11.12 -2.77
C VAL A 16 -6.64 -12.12 -2.77
N ARG A 17 -6.78 -13.22 -3.54
CA ARG A 17 -5.71 -14.23 -3.66
C ARG A 17 -4.44 -13.65 -4.26
N CYS A 18 -4.56 -12.86 -5.33
CA CYS A 18 -3.42 -12.18 -5.94
C CYS A 18 -2.71 -11.30 -4.92
N ARG A 19 -3.44 -10.46 -4.18
CA ARG A 19 -2.87 -9.56 -3.18
C ARG A 19 -2.16 -10.31 -2.06
N VAL A 20 -2.83 -11.28 -1.43
CA VAL A 20 -2.27 -12.04 -0.31
C VAL A 20 -0.97 -12.73 -0.72
N LEU A 21 -0.98 -13.45 -1.85
CA LEU A 21 0.22 -14.14 -2.34
C LEU A 21 1.33 -13.19 -2.77
N SER A 22 0.98 -11.98 -3.22
CA SER A 22 1.96 -10.97 -3.62
C SER A 22 2.62 -10.27 -2.44
N PHE A 23 2.02 -10.29 -1.25
CA PHE A 23 2.54 -9.64 -0.04
C PHE A 23 3.16 -10.63 0.95
N LEU A 24 2.95 -11.94 0.77
CA LEU A 24 3.40 -12.97 1.69
C LEU A 24 4.92 -12.97 1.92
N ASP A 25 5.70 -12.58 0.91
CA ASP A 25 7.16 -12.51 0.96
C ASP A 25 7.70 -11.07 1.08
N THR A 26 6.87 -10.13 1.56
CA THR A 26 7.22 -8.72 1.73
C THR A 26 7.01 -8.28 3.18
N ALA A 27 7.40 -7.05 3.51
CA ALA A 27 7.10 -6.44 4.80
C ALA A 27 5.60 -6.29 5.09
N TYR A 28 4.71 -6.59 4.14
CA TYR A 28 3.24 -6.58 4.30
C TYR A 28 2.62 -7.98 4.49
N TYR A 29 3.41 -9.01 4.83
CA TYR A 29 2.90 -10.39 5.01
C TYR A 29 1.75 -10.52 6.02
N ASP A 30 1.61 -9.55 6.93
CA ASP A 30 0.60 -9.50 7.98
C ASP A 30 -0.66 -8.70 7.61
N ASP A 31 -0.66 -8.00 6.47
CA ASP A 31 -1.79 -7.23 5.98
C ASP A 31 -2.70 -8.10 5.10
N VAL A 32 -3.48 -8.97 5.75
CA VAL A 32 -4.37 -9.93 5.09
C VAL A 32 -5.79 -9.38 5.01
N LEU A 33 -6.30 -9.25 3.77
CA LEU A 33 -7.69 -8.90 3.50
C LEU A 33 -8.49 -10.14 3.12
N LYS A 34 -9.76 -10.19 3.56
CA LYS A 34 -10.72 -11.24 3.18
C LYS A 34 -11.57 -10.88 1.96
N GLU A 35 -11.61 -9.60 1.62
CA GLU A 35 -12.38 -9.02 0.52
C GLU A 35 -11.65 -7.80 -0.04
N LYS A 36 -12.00 -7.46 -1.29
CA LYS A 36 -11.59 -6.22 -1.96
C LYS A 36 -12.00 -5.00 -1.12
N GLN A 37 -11.11 -4.03 -0.97
CA GLN A 37 -11.45 -2.76 -0.35
C GLN A 37 -12.36 -1.92 -1.26
N HIS A 38 -13.26 -1.18 -0.62
CA HIS A 38 -14.09 -0.17 -1.27
C HIS A 38 -13.64 1.23 -0.87
N TYR A 39 -13.65 2.15 -1.84
CA TYR A 39 -13.18 3.52 -1.67
C TYR A 39 -14.37 4.48 -1.58
N LYS A 40 -14.23 5.50 -0.73
CA LYS A 40 -15.27 6.52 -0.56
C LYS A 40 -15.22 7.55 -1.68
N ASN A 41 -14.01 7.89 -2.15
CA ASN A 41 -13.80 8.82 -3.24
C ASN A 41 -13.70 8.06 -4.57
N SER A 42 -13.44 8.80 -5.64
CA SER A 42 -13.31 8.18 -6.95
C SER A 42 -12.05 7.31 -7.04
N SER A 43 -12.16 6.16 -7.70
CA SER A 43 -11.08 5.19 -7.80
C SER A 43 -10.80 4.75 -9.24
N ILE A 44 -9.58 4.29 -9.47
CA ILE A 44 -9.12 3.55 -10.64
C ILE A 44 -8.69 2.19 -10.11
N GLU A 45 -9.40 1.15 -10.52
CA GLU A 45 -9.21 -0.21 -10.02
C GLU A 45 -8.89 -1.12 -11.21
N LEU A 46 -7.61 -1.47 -11.35
CA LEU A 46 -7.09 -2.20 -12.49
C LEU A 46 -6.59 -3.58 -12.07
N VAL A 47 -6.79 -4.55 -12.95
CA VAL A 47 -6.22 -5.88 -12.84
C VAL A 47 -5.41 -6.22 -14.09
N ALA A 48 -4.32 -6.94 -13.89
CA ALA A 48 -3.53 -7.57 -14.93
C ALA A 48 -3.94 -9.04 -15.04
N GLU A 49 -4.41 -9.44 -16.21
CA GLU A 49 -4.93 -10.78 -16.49
C GLU A 49 -4.06 -11.51 -17.51
N ILE A 50 -3.81 -12.78 -17.25
CA ILE A 50 -3.20 -13.74 -18.18
C ILE A 50 -4.02 -15.03 -18.09
N ASP A 51 -4.58 -15.49 -19.20
CA ASP A 51 -5.33 -16.75 -19.29
C ASP A 51 -6.41 -16.88 -18.18
N ASP A 52 -7.27 -15.86 -18.07
CA ASP A 52 -8.34 -15.72 -17.06
C ASP A 52 -7.91 -15.71 -15.58
N LYS A 53 -6.60 -15.68 -15.32
CA LYS A 53 -5.98 -15.52 -14.00
C LYS A 53 -5.59 -14.06 -13.78
N ILE A 54 -6.02 -13.50 -12.64
CA ILE A 54 -5.49 -12.22 -12.15
C ILE A 54 -4.09 -12.45 -11.60
N VAL A 55 -3.09 -11.83 -12.23
CA VAL A 55 -1.66 -11.97 -11.90
C VAL A 55 -1.05 -10.70 -11.34
N GLY A 56 -1.79 -9.60 -11.38
CA GLY A 56 -1.44 -8.34 -10.74
C GLY A 56 -2.65 -7.42 -10.63
N LEU A 57 -2.52 -6.39 -9.83
CA LEU A 57 -3.57 -5.41 -9.54
C LEU A 57 -2.96 -4.07 -9.14
N MET A 58 -3.71 -3.00 -9.39
CA MET A 58 -3.44 -1.67 -8.87
C MET A 58 -4.76 -0.97 -8.55
N ASP A 59 -4.88 -0.52 -7.30
CA ASP A 59 -6.00 0.29 -6.85
C ASP A 59 -5.47 1.68 -6.51
N THR A 60 -6.12 2.70 -7.05
CA THR A 60 -5.72 4.09 -6.88
C THR A 60 -6.94 4.96 -6.63
N GLU A 61 -7.00 5.63 -5.49
CA GLU A 61 -8.06 6.58 -5.17
C GLU A 61 -7.58 8.00 -5.51
N TYR A 62 -8.44 8.84 -6.07
CA TYR A 62 -8.08 10.18 -6.52
C TYR A 62 -9.09 11.24 -6.09
N GLU A 63 -8.58 12.46 -5.99
CA GLU A 63 -9.29 13.59 -5.44
C GLU A 63 -10.20 14.28 -6.47
N ILE A 64 -11.37 14.74 -5.98
CA ILE A 64 -12.15 15.81 -6.62
C ILE A 64 -11.87 17.14 -5.92
N GLU A 65 -11.65 17.08 -4.60
CA GLU A 65 -11.26 18.21 -3.74
C GLU A 65 -9.88 17.93 -3.12
N LYS A 66 -9.00 18.94 -3.13
CA LYS A 66 -7.63 18.81 -2.62
C LYS A 66 -7.63 18.45 -1.14
N GLY A 67 -6.81 17.46 -0.76
CA GLY A 67 -6.68 16.99 0.63
C GLY A 67 -7.75 15.98 1.05
N ALA A 68 -8.63 15.53 0.15
CA ALA A 68 -9.59 14.47 0.43
C ALA A 68 -8.95 13.07 0.54
N VAL A 69 -7.81 12.86 -0.14
CA VAL A 69 -7.12 11.56 -0.18
C VAL A 69 -5.61 11.73 -0.05
N CYS A 70 -5.03 12.68 -0.79
CA CYS A 70 -3.61 12.91 -0.92
C CYS A 70 -3.05 13.59 0.34
N TYR A 71 -1.91 13.12 0.82
CA TYR A 71 -1.31 13.64 2.04
C TYR A 71 -0.49 14.90 1.74
N LYS A 72 -0.86 16.04 2.36
CA LYS A 72 -0.13 17.32 2.29
C LYS A 72 0.25 17.74 0.86
N SER A 73 -0.69 17.67 -0.08
CA SER A 73 -0.48 18.18 -1.44
C SER A 73 -1.23 19.50 -1.68
N ASN A 74 -0.61 20.39 -2.46
CA ASN A 74 -1.23 21.63 -2.92
C ASN A 74 -1.92 21.47 -4.29
N GLU A 75 -1.87 20.28 -4.88
CA GLU A 75 -2.50 19.95 -6.16
C GLU A 75 -3.55 18.85 -5.98
N LEU A 76 -4.42 18.66 -6.98
CA LEU A 76 -5.29 17.49 -7.00
C LEU A 76 -4.44 16.24 -7.15
N GLY A 77 -4.56 15.35 -6.17
CA GLY A 77 -3.73 14.17 -6.05
C GLY A 77 -4.49 12.85 -6.15
N ALA A 78 -3.71 11.78 -6.16
CA ALA A 78 -4.17 10.41 -6.06
C ALA A 78 -3.21 9.59 -5.20
N VAL A 79 -3.70 8.51 -4.59
CA VAL A 79 -2.92 7.61 -3.75
C VAL A 79 -3.08 6.19 -4.26
N ILE A 80 -1.95 5.51 -4.49
CA ILE A 80 -1.92 4.07 -4.75
C ILE A 80 -2.12 3.37 -3.41
N TRP A 81 -3.27 2.69 -3.26
CA TRP A 81 -3.59 1.90 -2.07
C TRP A 81 -3.04 0.48 -2.16
N HIS A 82 -3.15 -0.13 -3.33
CA HIS A 82 -2.61 -1.47 -3.59
C HIS A 82 -1.86 -1.49 -4.90
N LEU A 83 -0.68 -2.11 -4.89
CA LEU A 83 0.04 -2.53 -6.08
C LEU A 83 0.62 -3.90 -5.79
N ALA A 84 0.12 -4.92 -6.47
CA ALA A 84 0.53 -6.30 -6.25
C ALA A 84 0.73 -7.02 -7.58
N VAL A 85 1.75 -7.86 -7.64
CA VAL A 85 2.03 -8.78 -8.74
C VAL A 85 2.46 -10.11 -8.13
N LEU A 86 1.80 -11.18 -8.56
CA LEU A 86 2.10 -12.53 -8.10
C LEU A 86 3.60 -12.84 -8.26
N PRO A 87 4.25 -13.49 -7.28
CA PRO A 87 5.69 -13.74 -7.30
C PRO A 87 6.21 -14.33 -8.61
N GLU A 88 5.52 -15.33 -9.16
CA GLU A 88 5.90 -16.03 -10.40
C GLU A 88 5.69 -15.19 -11.70
N TYR A 89 5.10 -14.00 -11.56
CA TYR A 89 4.88 -13.04 -12.64
C TYR A 89 5.64 -11.71 -12.46
N ARG A 90 6.45 -11.57 -11.39
CA ARG A 90 7.31 -10.39 -11.18
C ARG A 90 8.42 -10.31 -12.22
N ASN A 91 9.05 -9.14 -12.34
CA ASN A 91 10.09 -8.82 -13.32
C ASN A 91 9.69 -8.97 -14.80
N LYS A 92 8.39 -9.03 -15.09
CA LYS A 92 7.82 -9.09 -16.46
C LYS A 92 7.16 -7.78 -16.90
N GLY A 93 7.41 -6.67 -16.20
CA GLY A 93 6.87 -5.34 -16.52
C GLY A 93 5.41 -5.09 -16.13
N ILE A 94 4.71 -6.05 -15.50
CA ILE A 94 3.28 -5.95 -15.16
C ILE A 94 2.97 -4.75 -14.27
N SER A 95 3.72 -4.55 -13.19
CA SER A 95 3.53 -3.41 -12.28
C SER A 95 3.75 -2.07 -12.99
N THR A 96 4.69 -2.00 -13.94
CA THR A 96 4.94 -0.80 -14.75
C THR A 96 3.78 -0.56 -15.72
N ALA A 97 3.24 -1.61 -16.34
CA ALA A 97 2.08 -1.49 -17.23
C ALA A 97 0.85 -0.98 -16.48
N LEU A 98 0.59 -1.51 -15.28
CA LEU A 98 -0.46 -1.02 -14.38
C LEU A 98 -0.26 0.46 -14.04
N LEU A 99 0.94 0.84 -13.58
CA LEU A 99 1.26 2.22 -13.24
C LEU A 99 1.06 3.17 -14.43
N ASN A 100 1.56 2.81 -15.61
CA ASN A 100 1.44 3.64 -16.80
C ASN A 100 -0.02 3.86 -17.21
N GLN A 101 -0.85 2.82 -17.12
CA GLN A 101 -2.28 2.95 -17.41
C GLN A 101 -2.99 3.84 -16.38
N THR A 102 -2.69 3.67 -15.09
CA THR A 102 -3.20 4.53 -14.02
C THR A 102 -2.82 6.00 -14.26
N ILE A 103 -1.54 6.28 -14.54
CA ILE A 103 -1.05 7.64 -14.83
C ILE A 103 -1.78 8.25 -16.03
N ASN A 104 -1.97 7.50 -17.11
CA ASN A 104 -2.69 7.98 -18.29
C ASN A 104 -4.15 8.35 -17.97
N ILE A 105 -4.84 7.55 -17.16
CA ILE A 105 -6.21 7.83 -16.73
C ILE A 105 -6.24 9.07 -15.82
N LEU A 106 -5.31 9.18 -14.87
CA LEU A 106 -5.21 10.32 -13.94
C LEU A 106 -4.94 11.64 -14.68
N LYS A 107 -4.06 11.64 -15.69
CA LYS A 107 -3.82 12.80 -16.56
C LYS A 107 -5.08 13.29 -17.26
N GLY A 108 -5.90 12.36 -17.75
CA GLY A 108 -7.21 12.68 -18.34
C GLY A 108 -8.22 13.28 -17.35
N LYS A 109 -7.93 13.23 -16.05
CA LYS A 109 -8.74 13.76 -14.94
C LYS A 109 -8.11 14.99 -14.27
N ASP A 110 -7.08 15.57 -14.88
CA ASP A 110 -6.33 16.73 -14.38
C ASP A 110 -5.65 16.52 -13.01
N ILE A 111 -5.46 15.27 -12.59
CA ILE A 111 -4.67 14.92 -11.39
C ILE A 111 -3.18 15.15 -11.70
N LYS A 112 -2.48 15.82 -10.78
CA LYS A 112 -1.08 16.25 -10.96
C LYS A 112 -0.09 15.47 -10.10
N VAL A 113 -0.57 14.83 -9.05
CA VAL A 113 0.27 14.18 -8.04
C VAL A 113 -0.22 12.76 -7.79
N LEU A 114 0.71 11.80 -7.77
CA LEU A 114 0.45 10.42 -7.41
C LEU A 114 1.35 10.02 -6.24
N GLN A 115 0.74 9.64 -5.13
CA GLN A 115 1.43 9.22 -3.92
C GLN A 115 1.31 7.72 -3.68
N ALA A 116 2.26 7.17 -2.94
CA ALA A 116 2.21 5.80 -2.44
C ALA A 116 2.90 5.71 -1.08
N TRP A 117 2.32 4.96 -0.15
CA TRP A 117 2.96 4.56 1.08
C TRP A 117 3.47 3.12 0.95
N THR A 118 4.72 2.86 1.32
CA THR A 118 5.28 1.51 1.31
C THR A 118 6.24 1.28 2.47
N ARG A 119 6.20 0.08 3.05
CA ARG A 119 7.18 -0.42 4.03
C ARG A 119 8.58 -0.56 3.40
N ASP A 120 9.52 -1.01 4.21
CA ASP A 120 10.97 -0.91 4.04
C ASP A 120 11.64 -2.01 3.20
N ASP A 121 10.86 -2.76 2.40
CA ASP A 121 11.42 -3.65 1.38
C ASP A 121 12.29 -2.85 0.40
N ILE A 122 13.60 -3.08 0.42
CA ILE A 122 14.59 -2.35 -0.41
C ILE A 122 14.18 -2.37 -1.88
N TRP A 123 13.82 -3.54 -2.40
CA TRP A 123 13.48 -3.73 -3.81
C TRP A 123 12.17 -3.02 -4.22
N VAL A 124 11.22 -2.85 -3.29
CA VAL A 124 9.97 -2.09 -3.53
C VAL A 124 10.26 -0.59 -3.53
N ASN A 125 11.05 -0.11 -2.56
CA ASN A 125 11.46 1.28 -2.48
C ASN A 125 12.24 1.71 -3.73
N ASP A 126 13.19 0.89 -4.17
CA ASP A 126 13.96 1.12 -5.39
C ASP A 126 13.08 1.10 -6.65
N TRP A 127 12.02 0.29 -6.65
CA TRP A 127 11.07 0.24 -7.76
C TRP A 127 10.36 1.58 -7.96
N TYR A 128 9.90 2.23 -6.88
CA TYR A 128 9.28 3.55 -6.92
C TYR A 128 10.28 4.62 -7.38
N LYS A 129 11.48 4.66 -6.79
CA LYS A 129 12.54 5.62 -7.17
C LYS A 129 12.91 5.53 -8.65
N LYS A 130 13.08 4.33 -9.19
CA LYS A 130 13.38 4.09 -10.62
C LYS A 130 12.28 4.56 -11.57
N ARG A 131 11.07 4.84 -11.06
CA ARG A 131 9.92 5.36 -11.81
C ARG A 131 9.67 6.85 -11.58
N GLY A 132 10.64 7.54 -10.98
CA GLY A 132 10.60 8.99 -10.78
C GLY A 132 9.83 9.43 -9.54
N PHE A 133 9.39 8.49 -8.69
CA PHE A 133 8.83 8.86 -7.40
C PHE A 133 9.95 9.38 -6.48
N ASN A 134 9.69 10.51 -5.85
CA ASN A 134 10.57 11.13 -4.87
C ASN A 134 10.11 10.73 -3.46
N TRP A 135 11.05 10.35 -2.62
CA TRP A 135 10.78 10.15 -1.20
C TRP A 135 10.43 11.49 -0.54
N ARG A 136 9.43 11.51 0.34
CA ARG A 136 8.95 12.71 1.03
C ARG A 136 9.20 12.66 2.54
N GLU A 137 8.62 11.67 3.20
CA GLU A 137 8.74 11.46 4.63
C GLU A 137 8.47 10.00 4.98
N SER A 138 8.66 9.64 6.25
CA SER A 138 8.37 8.31 6.75
C SER A 138 7.93 8.35 8.21
N TYR A 139 7.23 7.30 8.64
CA TYR A 139 6.93 7.01 10.04
C TYR A 139 7.14 5.52 10.31
N LEU A 140 7.07 5.11 11.58
CA LEU A 140 7.30 3.71 11.95
C LEU A 140 5.98 2.99 12.20
N HIS A 141 5.87 1.81 11.62
CA HIS A 141 4.93 0.76 12.00
C HIS A 141 5.61 -0.11 13.06
N VAL A 142 5.11 -0.09 14.30
CA VAL A 142 5.71 -0.83 15.41
C VAL A 142 4.78 -1.94 15.88
N TYR A 143 5.37 -3.07 16.24
CA TYR A 143 4.65 -4.23 16.73
C TYR A 143 5.26 -4.76 18.01
N LYS A 144 4.40 -5.21 18.92
CA LYS A 144 4.79 -5.90 20.15
C LYS A 144 3.98 -7.18 20.30
N ASN A 145 4.66 -8.26 20.65
CA ASN A 145 4.01 -9.50 21.03
C ASN A 145 3.53 -9.47 22.48
N ARG A 146 2.68 -10.43 22.83
CA ARG A 146 1.99 -10.54 24.13
C ARG A 146 2.84 -10.23 25.36
N LYS A 147 4.07 -10.74 25.43
CA LYS A 147 4.89 -10.74 26.66
C LYS A 147 5.11 -9.33 27.22
N ASP A 148 5.12 -8.34 26.35
CA ASP A 148 5.53 -6.99 26.71
C ASP A 148 4.46 -5.95 26.34
N CYS A 149 3.29 -6.35 25.83
CA CYS A 149 2.25 -5.39 25.44
C CYS A 149 1.73 -4.57 26.63
N ASP A 150 1.63 -5.20 27.81
CA ASP A 150 1.03 -4.59 29.01
C ASP A 150 1.86 -3.42 29.57
N GLU A 151 3.15 -3.32 29.23
CA GLU A 151 4.01 -2.19 29.59
C GLU A 151 3.72 -0.94 28.75
N PHE A 152 3.19 -1.11 27.53
CA PHE A 152 3.01 -0.02 26.56
C PHE A 152 1.54 0.32 26.31
N VAL A 153 0.64 -0.64 26.52
CA VAL A 153 -0.78 -0.49 26.25
C VAL A 153 -1.57 -1.04 27.43
N GLN A 154 -2.52 -0.25 27.93
CA GLN A 154 -3.44 -0.67 28.98
C GLN A 154 -4.86 -0.72 28.44
N THR A 155 -5.60 -1.78 28.79
CA THR A 155 -7.05 -1.87 28.52
C THR A 155 -7.85 -1.20 29.63
N LYS A 156 -8.99 -0.61 29.27
CA LYS A 156 -9.97 -0.07 30.24
C LYS A 156 -11.07 -1.07 30.58
N VAL A 157 -11.04 -2.25 29.99
CA VAL A 157 -12.09 -3.27 30.13
C VAL A 157 -11.58 -4.39 31.02
N GLU A 158 -12.30 -4.68 32.11
CA GLU A 158 -11.98 -5.77 33.01
C GLU A 158 -11.91 -7.12 32.26
N ASN A 159 -10.96 -7.96 32.65
CA ASN A 159 -10.75 -9.31 32.09
C ASN A 159 -10.39 -9.36 30.59
N VAL A 160 -10.07 -8.24 29.95
CA VAL A 160 -9.47 -8.22 28.61
C VAL A 160 -7.95 -8.32 28.73
N VAL A 161 -7.33 -9.19 27.95
CA VAL A 161 -5.86 -9.36 27.89
C VAL A 161 -5.37 -8.97 26.50
N ILE A 162 -4.33 -8.14 26.44
CA ILE A 162 -3.74 -7.72 25.17
C ILE A 162 -2.76 -8.80 24.70
N CYS A 163 -3.03 -9.37 23.52
CA CYS A 163 -2.19 -10.45 22.97
C CYS A 163 -1.13 -9.95 21.97
N SER A 164 -1.34 -8.78 21.39
CA SER A 164 -0.42 -8.13 20.45
C SER A 164 -0.86 -6.68 20.24
N CYS A 165 0.07 -5.79 19.90
CA CYS A 165 -0.26 -4.45 19.44
C CYS A 165 0.44 -4.11 18.12
N PHE A 166 -0.26 -3.31 17.31
CA PHE A 166 0.27 -2.62 16.13
C PHE A 166 -0.03 -1.13 16.32
N ALA A 167 0.98 -0.28 16.14
CA ALA A 167 0.82 1.15 16.27
C ALA A 167 1.69 1.92 15.25
N HIS A 168 1.30 3.16 15.01
CA HIS A 168 2.10 4.11 14.24
C HIS A 168 2.88 5.01 15.21
N TYR A 169 4.21 5.04 15.08
CA TYR A 169 5.04 6.03 15.75
C TYR A 169 5.40 7.14 14.76
N VAL A 170 4.86 8.33 15.01
CA VAL A 170 5.01 9.55 14.20
C VAL A 170 5.97 10.58 14.82
N GLY A 171 6.72 10.17 15.86
CA GLY A 171 7.70 11.02 16.53
C GLY A 171 9.07 11.04 15.84
N THR A 172 10.02 11.77 16.44
CA THR A 172 11.35 12.00 15.88
C THR A 172 12.41 10.99 16.30
N ASN A 173 12.24 10.29 17.43
CA ASN A 173 13.25 9.39 18.00
C ASN A 173 13.18 7.98 17.37
N LYS A 174 13.26 7.90 16.04
CA LYS A 174 13.04 6.64 15.31
C LYS A 174 14.02 5.54 15.69
N GLU A 175 15.29 5.85 15.93
CA GLU A 175 16.31 4.84 16.25
C GLU A 175 16.07 4.19 17.62
N GLU A 176 15.73 4.99 18.64
CA GLU A 176 15.35 4.48 19.96
C GLU A 176 14.12 3.55 19.89
N ILE A 177 13.13 3.91 19.06
CA ILE A 177 11.93 3.09 18.85
C ILE A 177 12.27 1.80 18.11
N LYS A 178 13.17 1.83 17.13
CA LYS A 178 13.65 0.62 16.43
C LYS A 178 14.32 -0.35 17.40
N ASP A 179 15.05 0.14 18.39
CA ASP A 179 15.69 -0.70 19.43
C ASP A 179 14.71 -1.23 20.47
N THR A 180 13.55 -0.56 20.66
CA THR A 180 12.57 -0.89 21.71
C THR A 180 11.54 -1.96 21.28
N PHE A 181 11.22 -2.02 19.99
CA PHE A 181 10.17 -2.88 19.46
C PHE A 181 10.75 -4.07 18.71
N GLU A 182 10.19 -5.26 18.95
CA GLU A 182 10.66 -6.52 18.36
C GLU A 182 10.55 -6.55 16.83
N ARG A 183 9.53 -5.89 16.29
CA ARG A 183 9.30 -5.77 14.85
C ARG A 183 8.90 -4.34 14.54
N VAL A 184 9.66 -3.72 13.65
CA VAL A 184 9.45 -2.36 13.17
C VAL A 184 9.56 -2.35 11.65
N HIS A 185 8.65 -1.64 11.00
CA HIS A 185 8.75 -1.33 9.58
C HIS A 185 8.76 0.18 9.39
N GLU A 186 9.68 0.69 8.58
CA GLU A 186 9.66 2.08 8.14
C GLU A 186 8.72 2.25 6.95
N CYS A 187 7.62 2.99 7.15
CA CYS A 187 6.61 3.27 6.14
C CYS A 187 6.92 4.61 5.46
N ASN A 188 7.29 4.55 4.19
CA ASN A 188 7.80 5.66 3.40
C ASN A 188 6.72 6.22 2.47
N LEU A 189 6.55 7.54 2.48
CA LEU A 189 5.76 8.26 1.47
C LEU A 189 6.64 8.56 0.26
N TYR A 190 6.15 8.14 -0.89
CA TYR A 190 6.67 8.48 -2.21
C TYR A 190 5.67 9.32 -2.98
N GLU A 191 6.17 10.24 -3.79
CA GLU A 191 5.36 11.12 -4.61
C GLU A 191 5.93 11.28 -6.02
N LEU A 192 5.06 11.17 -7.02
CA LEU A 192 5.34 11.42 -8.42
C LEU A 192 4.47 12.58 -8.93
N THR A 193 5.10 13.58 -9.55
CA THR A 193 4.39 14.58 -10.35
C THR A 193 4.11 14.01 -11.74
N ILE A 194 2.85 14.04 -12.19
CA ILE A 194 2.41 13.39 -13.44
C ILE A 194 1.94 14.39 -14.48
#